data_AF-A0A7R9MV14-F1
#
_entry.id   AF-A0A7R9MV14-F1
#
_cell.length_a   1.000
_cell.length_b   1.000
_cell.length_c   1.000
_cell.angle_alpha   90.00
_cell.angle_beta   90.00
_cell.angle_gamma   90.00
#
_symmetry.space_group_name_H-M   'P 1'
#
loop_
_entity.id
_entity.type
_entity.pdbx_description
1 polymer ?
#
loop_
_entity_poly.entity_id
_entity_poly.type
_entity_poly.pdbx_seq_one_letter_code
_entity_poly.pdbx_strand_id
1 'polypeptide(L)'
;DTTPIGYKEGQEVEVLSAAQTGEHQGFWKAVIKEIKGDFYVVSCVTIDANESTMDPKNYTLDDIYTADKIRPINPNPYLSVNPFFKLVIEVPNDLIAKNLELIQKSQTHEHFRRALAFISVTFVDHLKSLVCIWLAPNPIDHWIQITKRRALVLSEI
;
A
#
# COMPACT_ATOMS: atom_id res chain seq x y z
N ASP A 1 -0.74 -10.69 25.82
CA ASP A 1 -2.13 -11.16 25.69
C ASP A 1 -2.48 -11.44 24.24
N THR A 2 -2.13 -12.65 23.78
CA THR A 2 -2.48 -13.16 22.44
C THR A 2 -3.67 -14.10 22.60
N THR A 3 -4.87 -13.54 22.69
CA THR A 3 -6.08 -14.36 22.52
C THR A 3 -6.03 -14.94 21.11
N PRO A 4 -6.15 -16.26 20.90
CA PRO A 4 -6.26 -16.82 19.56
C PRO A 4 -7.45 -16.16 18.88
N ILE A 5 -7.27 -15.64 17.67
CA ILE A 5 -8.40 -15.17 16.86
C ILE A 5 -9.30 -16.40 16.69
N GLY A 6 -10.43 -16.40 17.38
CA GLY A 6 -11.38 -17.51 17.41
C GLY A 6 -12.10 -17.58 16.07
N TYR A 7 -11.41 -18.10 15.06
CA TYR A 7 -11.97 -18.36 13.76
C TYR A 7 -13.13 -19.37 13.86
N LYS A 8 -14.12 -19.21 13.00
CA LYS A 8 -15.28 -20.12 12.93
C LYS A 8 -15.42 -20.69 11.53
N GLU A 9 -15.98 -21.89 11.44
CA GLU A 9 -16.43 -22.45 10.17
C GLU A 9 -17.47 -21.53 9.52
N GLY A 10 -17.39 -21.36 8.20
CA GLY A 10 -18.17 -20.41 7.42
C GLY A 10 -17.68 -18.96 7.45
N GLN A 11 -16.63 -18.63 8.22
CA GLN A 11 -16.12 -17.26 8.30
C GLN A 11 -15.35 -16.87 7.03
N GLU A 12 -15.65 -15.68 6.50
CA GLU A 12 -14.84 -15.04 5.45
C GLU A 12 -13.52 -14.53 6.04
N VAL A 13 -12.42 -14.89 5.38
CA VAL A 13 -11.05 -14.57 5.79
C VAL A 13 -10.17 -14.25 4.58
N GLU A 14 -8.98 -13.74 4.85
CA GLU A 14 -7.91 -13.61 3.86
C GLU A 14 -6.80 -14.61 4.16
N VAL A 15 -6.35 -15.34 3.14
CA VAL A 15 -5.25 -16.31 3.24
C VAL A 15 -4.02 -15.84 2.50
N LEU A 16 -2.84 -15.95 3.12
CA LEU A 16 -1.55 -15.63 2.51
C LEU A 16 -1.07 -16.82 1.67
N SER A 17 -1.12 -16.69 0.35
CA SER A 17 -0.69 -17.73 -0.60
C SER A 17 -0.08 -17.13 -1.86
N ALA A 18 0.65 -17.93 -2.64
CA ALA A 18 1.15 -17.54 -3.96
C ALA A 18 0.28 -18.19 -5.04
N ALA A 19 0.12 -17.53 -6.19
CA ALA A 19 -0.62 -18.12 -7.31
C ALA A 19 0.17 -19.26 -7.97
N GLN A 20 1.50 -19.11 -8.04
CA GLN A 20 2.41 -20.14 -8.55
C GLN A 20 3.63 -20.31 -7.65
N THR A 21 4.25 -21.49 -7.74
CA THR A 21 5.50 -21.80 -7.04
C THR A 21 6.62 -20.85 -7.50
N GLY A 22 7.17 -20.07 -6.56
CA GLY A 22 8.25 -19.12 -6.82
C GLY A 22 7.81 -17.66 -6.96
N GLU A 23 6.51 -17.38 -6.96
CA GLU A 23 5.98 -16.01 -6.93
C GLU A 23 5.90 -15.45 -5.51
N HIS A 24 5.78 -14.12 -5.42
CA HIS A 24 5.49 -13.46 -4.15
C HIS A 24 4.09 -13.81 -3.65
N GLN A 25 3.97 -13.99 -2.34
CA GLN A 25 2.70 -14.30 -1.68
C GLN A 25 1.84 -13.04 -1.54
N GLY A 26 0.53 -13.21 -1.73
CA GLY A 26 -0.49 -12.20 -1.55
C GLY A 26 -1.63 -12.71 -0.67
N PHE A 27 -2.51 -11.80 -0.24
CA PHE A 27 -3.70 -12.15 0.53
C PHE A 27 -4.90 -12.36 -0.39
N TRP A 28 -5.54 -13.53 -0.28
CA TRP A 28 -6.66 -13.95 -1.13
C TRP A 28 -7.93 -14.08 -0.29
N LYS A 29 -9.06 -13.59 -0.79
CA LYS A 29 -10.36 -13.78 -0.14
C LYS A 29 -10.74 -15.26 -0.15
N ALA A 30 -11.12 -15.79 1.00
CA ALA A 30 -11.47 -17.20 1.17
C ALA A 30 -12.50 -17.41 2.30
N VAL A 31 -12.99 -18.64 2.43
CA VAL A 31 -13.93 -19.05 3.49
C VAL A 31 -13.40 -20.27 4.22
N ILE A 32 -13.43 -20.25 5.55
CA ILE A 32 -13.08 -21.42 6.38
C ILE A 32 -14.20 -22.45 6.26
N LYS A 33 -13.88 -23.67 5.80
CA LYS A 33 -14.83 -24.78 5.67
C LYS A 33 -14.87 -25.65 6.92
N GLU A 34 -13.71 -26.02 7.44
CA GLU A 34 -13.58 -26.92 8.57
C GLU A 34 -12.39 -26.49 9.44
N ILE A 35 -12.52 -26.66 10.76
CA ILE A 35 -11.43 -26.40 11.70
C ILE A 35 -11.12 -27.68 12.46
N LYS A 36 -9.88 -28.18 12.35
CA LYS A 36 -9.42 -29.38 13.03
C LYS A 36 -8.14 -29.11 13.81
N GLY A 37 -8.29 -28.77 15.09
CA GLY A 37 -7.17 -28.36 15.93
C GLY A 37 -6.53 -27.09 15.38
N ASP A 38 -5.25 -27.17 15.02
CA ASP A 38 -4.48 -26.04 14.48
C ASP A 38 -4.53 -25.92 12.94
N PHE A 39 -5.32 -26.78 12.29
CA PHE A 39 -5.47 -26.82 10.84
C PHE A 39 -6.85 -26.30 10.42
N TYR A 40 -6.84 -25.46 9.39
CA TYR A 40 -8.01 -24.80 8.84
C TYR A 40 -8.13 -25.20 7.38
N VAL A 41 -9.23 -25.86 7.02
CA VAL A 41 -9.57 -26.12 5.62
C VAL A 41 -10.16 -24.84 5.07
N VAL A 42 -9.49 -24.22 4.10
CA VAL A 42 -9.86 -22.91 3.54
C VAL A 42 -10.17 -23.07 2.06
N SER A 43 -11.28 -22.49 1.66
CA SER A 43 -11.82 -22.55 0.31
C SER A 43 -11.67 -21.20 -0.36
N CYS A 44 -10.84 -21.11 -1.40
CA CYS A 44 -10.63 -19.89 -2.17
C CYS A 44 -11.33 -19.96 -3.53
N VAL A 45 -11.86 -18.82 -3.97
CA VAL A 45 -12.40 -18.68 -5.33
C VAL A 45 -11.26 -18.22 -6.22
N THR A 46 -10.89 -19.05 -7.19
CA THR A 46 -9.88 -18.73 -8.20
C THR A 46 -10.53 -18.56 -9.56
N ILE A 47 -9.95 -17.66 -10.35
CA ILE A 47 -10.28 -17.48 -11.77
C ILE A 47 -9.18 -18.17 -12.54
N ASP A 48 -9.52 -19.12 -13.41
CA ASP A 48 -8.54 -19.67 -14.33
C ASP A 48 -8.13 -18.59 -15.33
N ALA A 49 -6.92 -18.07 -15.18
CA ALA A 49 -6.39 -17.02 -16.05
C ALA A 49 -6.20 -17.49 -17.51
N ASN A 50 -6.31 -18.80 -17.77
CA ASN A 50 -6.09 -19.39 -19.09
C ASN A 50 -7.36 -19.52 -19.95
N GLU A 51 -8.55 -19.30 -19.38
CA GLU A 51 -9.80 -19.30 -20.15
C GLU A 51 -10.22 -17.86 -20.51
N SER A 52 -9.83 -17.41 -21.71
CA SER A 52 -10.29 -16.15 -22.34
C SER A 52 -11.76 -16.18 -22.78
N THR A 53 -12.59 -17.03 -22.18
CA THR A 53 -14.01 -17.20 -22.54
C THR A 53 -14.86 -16.11 -21.89
N MET A 54 -15.96 -15.72 -22.56
CA MET A 54 -16.85 -14.63 -22.13
C MET A 54 -17.53 -14.85 -20.76
N ASP A 55 -17.37 -16.04 -20.16
CA ASP A 55 -17.83 -16.38 -18.81
C ASP A 55 -16.69 -17.07 -18.05
N PRO A 56 -15.89 -16.36 -17.23
CA PRO A 56 -14.86 -16.98 -16.41
C PRO A 56 -15.51 -17.95 -15.43
N LYS A 57 -15.22 -19.25 -15.57
CA LYS A 57 -15.63 -20.24 -14.58
C LYS A 57 -14.80 -20.01 -13.32
N ASN A 58 -15.48 -19.59 -12.26
CA ASN A 58 -14.90 -19.56 -10.92
C ASN A 58 -14.72 -21.01 -10.44
N TYR A 59 -13.48 -21.44 -10.26
CA TYR A 59 -13.18 -22.72 -9.61
C TYR A 59 -12.97 -22.46 -8.12
N THR A 60 -13.38 -23.42 -7.31
CA THR A 60 -13.15 -23.37 -5.86
C THR A 60 -12.03 -24.36 -5.54
N LEU A 61 -10.96 -23.87 -4.92
CA LEU A 61 -9.84 -24.70 -4.46
C LEU A 61 -9.84 -24.75 -2.94
N ASP A 62 -9.86 -25.96 -2.41
CA ASP A 62 -9.78 -26.22 -0.97
C ASP A 62 -8.35 -26.63 -0.62
N ASP A 63 -7.78 -25.96 0.36
CA ASP A 63 -6.41 -26.19 0.81
C ASP A 63 -6.29 -25.98 2.33
N ILE A 64 -5.26 -26.54 2.94
CA ILE A 64 -5.11 -26.61 4.39
C ILE A 64 -4.06 -25.60 4.84
N TYR A 65 -4.47 -24.70 5.73
CA TYR A 65 -3.61 -23.66 6.29
C TYR A 65 -3.53 -23.75 7.80
N THR A 66 -2.47 -23.16 8.34
CA THR A 66 -2.29 -22.88 9.77
C THR A 66 -2.69 -21.43 10.06
N ALA A 67 -2.97 -21.12 11.33
CA ALA A 67 -3.50 -19.81 11.73
C ALA A 67 -2.59 -18.61 11.37
N ASP A 68 -1.28 -18.81 11.21
CA ASP A 68 -0.32 -17.76 10.84
C ASP A 68 -0.49 -17.28 9.39
N LYS A 69 -1.15 -18.08 8.54
CA LYS A 69 -1.44 -17.73 7.14
C LYS A 69 -2.81 -17.10 6.96
N ILE A 70 -3.63 -17.05 8.01
CA ILE A 70 -5.01 -16.58 7.95
C ILE A 70 -5.13 -15.28 8.73
N ARG A 71 -5.84 -14.31 8.14
CA ARG A 71 -6.24 -13.08 8.82
C ARG A 71 -7.72 -12.76 8.57
N PRO A 72 -8.37 -11.96 9.43
CA PRO A 72 -9.67 -11.37 9.11
C PRO A 72 -9.61 -10.55 7.81
N ILE A 73 -10.73 -10.46 7.09
CA ILE A 73 -10.86 -9.58 5.93
C ILE A 73 -10.38 -8.16 6.28
N ASN A 74 -9.57 -7.57 5.39
CA ASN A 74 -9.12 -6.21 5.56
C ASN A 74 -10.33 -5.25 5.62
N PRO A 75 -10.57 -4.53 6.74
CA PRO A 75 -11.73 -3.65 6.89
C PRO A 75 -11.58 -2.34 6.10
N ASN A 76 -10.40 -2.05 5.56
CA ASN A 76 -10.18 -0.82 4.81
C ASN A 76 -10.97 -0.87 3.49
N PRO A 77 -11.75 0.17 3.17
CA PRO A 77 -12.51 0.22 1.94
C PRO A 77 -11.57 0.30 0.73
N TYR A 78 -12.08 -0.11 -0.43
CA TYR A 78 -11.43 0.15 -1.69
C TYR A 78 -11.26 1.66 -1.91
N LEU A 79 -10.15 2.05 -2.54
CA LEU A 79 -9.91 3.45 -2.89
C LEU A 79 -10.86 3.84 -4.04
N SER A 80 -11.91 4.60 -3.72
CA SER A 80 -12.87 5.11 -4.72
C SER A 80 -12.34 6.34 -5.47
N VAL A 81 -11.48 7.13 -4.83
CA VAL A 81 -10.75 8.26 -5.41
C VAL A 81 -9.30 8.17 -4.97
N ASN A 82 -8.37 8.70 -5.77
CA ASN A 82 -6.96 8.74 -5.40
C ASN A 82 -6.76 9.68 -4.20
N PRO A 83 -6.43 9.17 -2.99
CA PRO A 83 -6.24 10.01 -1.81
C PRO A 83 -4.82 10.58 -1.73
N PHE A 84 -3.95 10.25 -2.70
CA PHE A 84 -2.58 10.69 -2.75
C PHE A 84 -2.44 11.97 -3.54
N PHE A 85 -1.66 12.89 -2.99
CA PHE A 85 -1.37 14.18 -3.60
C PHE A 85 0.11 14.30 -3.89
N LYS A 86 0.39 15.00 -5.00
CA LYS A 86 1.74 15.29 -5.47
C LYS A 86 1.97 16.79 -5.43
N LEU A 87 3.10 17.20 -4.86
CA LEU A 87 3.65 18.55 -4.93
C LEU A 87 5.00 18.46 -5.61
N VAL A 88 5.25 19.38 -6.53
CA VAL A 88 6.54 19.54 -7.21
C VAL A 88 7.10 20.88 -6.80
N ILE A 89 8.30 20.88 -6.23
CA ILE A 89 9.03 22.08 -5.83
C ILE A 89 10.28 22.15 -6.69
N GLU A 90 10.37 23.18 -7.53
CA GLU A 90 11.56 23.40 -8.35
C GLU A 90 12.77 23.70 -7.45
N VAL A 91 13.89 23.05 -7.73
CA VAL A 91 15.13 23.28 -6.97
C VAL A 91 15.99 24.24 -7.78
N PRO A 92 16.45 25.35 -7.18
CA PRO A 92 17.35 26.29 -7.83
C PRO A 92 18.60 25.62 -8.43
N ASN A 93 18.97 26.02 -9.65
CA ASN A 93 20.09 25.43 -10.40
C ASN A 93 21.44 25.56 -9.68
N ASP A 94 21.63 26.62 -8.90
CA ASP A 94 22.82 26.86 -8.10
C ASP A 94 22.95 25.87 -6.93
N LEU A 95 21.84 25.54 -6.26
CA LEU A 95 21.79 24.49 -5.25
C LEU A 95 22.07 23.12 -5.85
N ILE A 96 21.51 22.83 -7.03
CA ILE A 96 21.79 21.59 -7.77
C ILE A 96 23.28 21.51 -8.12
N ALA A 97 23.85 22.56 -8.71
CA ALA A 97 25.26 22.57 -9.12
C ALA A 97 26.23 22.38 -7.95
N LYS A 98 25.88 22.87 -6.75
CA LYS A 98 26.74 22.79 -5.56
C LYS A 98 26.52 21.53 -4.73
N ASN A 99 25.30 21.02 -4.68
CA ASN A 99 24.86 20.04 -3.66
C ASN A 99 24.11 18.85 -4.25
N LEU A 100 24.24 18.54 -5.55
CA LEU A 100 23.50 17.46 -6.21
C LEU A 100 23.56 16.13 -5.45
N GLU A 101 24.76 15.73 -5.01
CA GLU A 101 24.96 14.47 -4.28
C GLU A 101 24.19 14.41 -2.95
N LEU A 102 24.00 15.56 -2.29
CA LEU A 102 23.22 15.65 -1.06
C LEU A 102 21.73 15.67 -1.39
N ILE A 103 21.32 16.45 -2.40
CA ILE A 103 19.92 16.60 -2.81
C ILE A 103 19.34 15.27 -3.32
N GLN A 104 20.16 14.42 -3.96
CA GLN A 104 19.75 13.09 -4.42
C GLN A 104 19.52 12.10 -3.27
N LYS A 105 20.16 12.29 -2.11
CA LYS A 105 20.00 11.40 -0.96
C LYS A 105 18.66 11.69 -0.29
N SER A 106 17.81 10.67 -0.20
CA SER A 106 16.50 10.75 0.48
C SER A 106 16.63 11.19 1.94
N GLN A 107 17.71 10.80 2.62
CA GLN A 107 17.98 11.14 4.03
C GLN A 107 18.11 12.65 4.27
N THR A 108 18.60 13.41 3.29
CA THR A 108 18.73 14.87 3.37
C THR A 108 17.38 15.56 3.59
N HIS A 109 16.30 14.95 3.10
CA HIS A 109 14.95 15.50 3.16
C HIS A 109 14.13 14.99 4.34
N GLU A 110 14.71 14.19 5.25
CA GLU A 110 13.94 13.51 6.30
C GLU A 110 13.25 14.48 7.27
N HIS A 111 13.94 15.56 7.65
CA HIS A 111 13.35 16.60 8.51
C HIS A 111 12.19 17.32 7.81
N PHE A 112 12.36 17.68 6.53
CA PHE A 112 11.33 18.32 5.72
C PHE A 112 10.12 17.40 5.49
N ARG A 113 10.38 16.13 5.16
CA ARG A 113 9.37 15.07 5.03
C ARG A 113 8.53 14.93 6.29
N ARG A 114 9.18 14.83 7.46
CA ARG A 114 8.52 14.68 8.75
C ARG A 114 7.74 15.92 9.18
N ALA A 115 8.30 17.12 8.99
CA ALA A 115 7.66 18.37 9.38
C ALA A 115 6.30 18.60 8.69
N LEU A 116 6.13 18.05 7.48
CA LEU A 116 4.95 18.19 6.65
C LEU A 116 4.11 16.92 6.52
N ALA A 117 4.48 15.86 7.25
CA ALA A 117 3.86 14.54 7.17
C ALA A 117 3.76 14.01 5.71
N PHE A 118 4.78 14.31 4.91
CA PHE A 118 4.92 13.68 3.60
C PHE A 118 5.28 12.20 3.79
N ILE A 119 4.70 11.34 2.95
CA ILE A 119 5.06 9.93 2.89
C ILE A 119 6.45 9.79 2.27
N SER A 120 6.68 10.54 1.19
CA SER A 120 7.92 10.51 0.41
C SER A 120 8.30 11.90 -0.07
N VAL A 121 9.60 12.20 -0.04
CA VAL A 121 10.21 13.38 -0.65
C VAL A 121 11.46 12.91 -1.39
N THR A 122 11.46 13.04 -2.71
CA THR A 122 12.58 12.59 -3.56
C THR A 122 12.92 13.63 -4.60
N PHE A 123 14.22 13.81 -4.85
CA PHE A 123 14.67 14.63 -5.96
C PHE A 123 14.59 13.85 -7.27
N VAL A 124 14.06 14.50 -8.30
CA VAL A 124 13.91 13.93 -9.64
C VAL A 124 14.76 14.75 -10.60
N ASP A 125 15.88 14.17 -11.05
CA ASP A 125 16.91 14.91 -11.78
C ASP A 125 16.42 15.49 -13.11
N HIS A 126 15.62 14.75 -13.88
CA HIS A 126 15.08 15.23 -15.15
C HIS A 126 14.06 16.37 -14.99
N LEU A 127 13.45 16.51 -13.80
CA LEU A 127 12.55 17.63 -13.47
C LEU A 127 13.27 18.75 -12.73
N LYS A 128 14.53 18.54 -12.32
CA LYS A 128 15.29 19.44 -11.44
C LYS A 128 14.46 19.89 -10.23
N SER A 129 13.65 18.97 -9.68
CA SER A 129 12.62 19.28 -8.70
C SER A 129 12.53 18.23 -7.59
N LEU A 130 12.12 18.65 -6.40
CA LEU A 130 11.67 17.76 -5.34
C LEU A 130 10.21 17.37 -5.57
N VAL A 131 9.95 16.06 -5.59
CA VAL A 131 8.62 15.49 -5.66
C VAL A 131 8.22 15.01 -4.27
N CYS A 132 7.16 15.62 -3.72
CA CYS A 132 6.61 15.29 -2.41
C CYS A 132 5.26 14.59 -2.59
N ILE A 133 5.08 13.46 -1.89
CA ILE A 133 3.85 12.66 -1.92
C ILE A 133 3.28 12.56 -0.50
N TRP A 134 1.98 12.77 -0.34
CA TRP A 134 1.26 12.50 0.91
C TRP A 134 -0.13 11.96 0.68
N LEU A 135 -0.71 11.45 1.76
CA LEU A 135 -2.11 11.08 1.86
C LEU A 135 -2.90 12.26 2.43
N ALA A 136 -3.96 12.71 1.75
CA ALA A 136 -4.97 13.58 2.36
C ALA A 136 -6.30 12.81 2.41
N PRO A 137 -6.65 12.22 3.57
CA PRO A 137 -7.80 11.32 3.68
C PRO A 137 -9.15 12.01 3.43
N ASN A 138 -9.20 13.33 3.52
CA ASN A 138 -10.33 14.14 3.07
C ASN A 138 -9.80 15.25 2.13
N PRO A 139 -10.29 15.35 0.88
CA PRO A 139 -9.97 16.45 -0.01
C PRO A 139 -10.71 17.71 0.45
N ILE A 140 -10.35 18.24 1.61
CA ILE A 140 -10.68 19.62 1.94
C ILE A 140 -9.58 20.42 1.26
N ASP A 141 -9.90 21.05 0.13
CA ASP A 141 -8.98 21.88 -0.65
C ASP A 141 -8.15 22.82 0.23
N HIS A 142 -8.74 23.31 1.32
CA HIS A 142 -8.08 24.11 2.34
C HIS A 142 -6.80 23.48 2.91
N TRP A 143 -6.82 22.19 3.30
CA TRP A 143 -5.64 21.51 3.85
C TRP A 143 -4.56 21.30 2.80
N ILE A 144 -4.94 21.01 1.57
CA ILE A 144 -3.99 20.92 0.45
C ILE A 144 -3.29 22.27 0.26
N GLN A 145 -4.04 23.38 0.29
CA GLN A 145 -3.47 24.72 0.14
C GLN A 145 -2.58 25.10 1.32
N ILE A 146 -2.97 24.76 2.56
CA ILE A 146 -2.12 24.99 3.74
C ILE A 146 -0.81 24.21 3.61
N THR A 147 -0.87 22.91 3.30
CA THR A 147 0.33 22.07 3.18
C THR A 147 1.23 22.57 2.06
N LYS A 148 0.67 22.97 0.91
CA LYS A 148 1.44 23.59 -0.18
C LYS A 148 2.13 24.87 0.27
N ARG A 149 1.42 25.78 0.94
CA ARG A 149 2.00 27.03 1.47
C ARG A 149 3.11 26.75 2.47
N ARG A 150 2.89 25.85 3.42
CA ARG A 150 3.90 25.46 4.42
C ARG A 150 5.13 24.83 3.77
N ALA A 151 4.93 24.00 2.75
CA ALA A 151 6.02 23.38 2.01
C ALA A 151 6.91 24.40 1.29
N LEU A 152 6.29 25.39 0.62
CA LEU A 152 7.03 26.47 -0.04
C LEU A 152 7.84 27.31 0.96
N VAL A 153 7.23 27.67 2.09
CA VAL A 153 7.93 28.43 3.15
C VAL A 153 9.09 27.63 3.73
N LEU A 154 8.89 26.34 4.01
CA LEU A 154 9.93 25.50 4.60
C LEU A 154 11.02 25.09 3.60
N SER A 155 10.75 25.15 2.29
CA SER A 155 11.78 24.88 1.28
C SER A 155 12.79 26.03 1.11
N GLU A 156 12.47 27.21 1.65
CA GLU A 156 13.34 28.40 1.61
C GLU A 156 14.24 28.52 2.86
N ILE A 157 14.04 27.68 3.88
CA ILE A 157 14.79 27.67 5.16
C ILE A 157 15.91 26.63 5.09
#